data_AF-A0A930YZG5-F1
#
_entry.id   AF-A0A930YZG5-F1
#
_cell.length_a   1.000
_cell.length_b   1.000
_cell.length_c   1.000
_cell.angle_alpha   90.00
_cell.angle_beta   90.00
_cell.angle_gamma   90.00
#
_symmetry.space_group_name_H-M   'P 1'
#
loop_
_entity.id
_entity.type
_entity.pdbx_description
1 polymer ?
#
loop_
_entity_poly.entity_id
_entity_poly.type
_entity_poly.pdbx_seq_one_letter_code
_entity_poly.pdbx_strand_id
1 'polypeptide(L)'
;MKFNRGGGPSHLVVWITVAVVVVGLTAVIVWNRDLRHASAANAGISCPGVVAPENHHPPLTALGVHRVALVGDSIMSQASCSVAESLAAVGIQTYRYPVPGTGLLTGLDWVSHMKQILRSDHPDVVVAEFVGNYFGPRARTADGRPIVADSPEFLDAWNQRARALSDAVRAAGAQMYWVSPPPMPSSVFRSARQLFEGYASIDGDHVLNSGTVLAGSDGNEVIRLFALNWGA
;
A
#
# COMPACT_ATOMS: atom_id res chain seq x y z
N MET A 1 66.50 -2.50 -11.01
CA MET A 1 65.21 -1.85 -11.34
C MET A 1 64.33 -2.83 -12.11
N LYS A 2 63.28 -3.37 -11.50
CA LYS A 2 62.21 -4.10 -12.22
C LYS A 2 60.96 -3.23 -12.14
N PHE A 3 60.59 -2.61 -13.27
CA PHE A 3 59.31 -1.93 -13.42
C PHE A 3 58.21 -2.98 -13.52
N ASN A 4 57.37 -3.04 -12.49
CA ASN A 4 56.18 -3.87 -12.48
C ASN A 4 55.15 -3.23 -13.43
N ARG A 5 54.81 -3.92 -14.53
CA ARG A 5 53.76 -3.48 -15.46
C ARG A 5 52.42 -3.60 -14.76
N GLY A 6 51.83 -2.47 -14.40
CA GLY A 6 50.45 -2.39 -13.92
C GLY A 6 49.50 -2.89 -15.00
N GLY A 7 48.92 -4.08 -14.79
CA GLY A 7 47.84 -4.58 -15.61
C GLY A 7 46.61 -3.71 -15.41
N GLY A 8 46.23 -2.95 -16.44
CA GLY A 8 44.93 -2.29 -16.48
C GLY A 8 43.81 -3.32 -16.35
N PRO A 9 42.64 -2.95 -15.80
CA PRO A 9 41.51 -3.86 -15.69
C PRO A 9 41.18 -4.41 -17.07
N SER A 10 41.04 -5.74 -17.16
CA SER A 10 40.67 -6.40 -18.41
C SER A 10 39.36 -5.83 -18.94
N HIS A 11 39.21 -5.76 -20.27
CA HIS A 11 37.99 -5.24 -20.90
C HIS A 11 36.70 -5.90 -20.36
N LEU A 12 36.79 -7.15 -19.90
CA LEU A 12 35.71 -7.88 -19.22
C LEU A 12 35.24 -7.19 -17.92
N VAL A 13 36.17 -6.70 -17.09
CA VAL A 13 35.85 -6.02 -15.82
C VAL A 13 35.14 -4.69 -16.09
N VAL A 14 35.55 -3.97 -17.13
CA VAL A 14 34.90 -2.71 -17.56
C VAL A 14 33.47 -2.98 -18.01
N TRP A 15 33.25 -4.01 -18.82
CA TRP A 15 31.90 -4.37 -19.29
C TRP A 15 30.97 -4.85 -18.18
N ILE A 16 31.47 -5.66 -17.24
CA ILE A 16 30.70 -6.07 -16.06
C ILE A 16 30.31 -4.85 -15.22
N THR A 17 31.24 -3.92 -15.01
CA THR A 17 30.97 -2.70 -14.23
C THR A 17 29.90 -1.84 -14.90
N VAL A 18 29.98 -1.64 -16.22
CA VAL A 18 28.96 -0.90 -16.99
C VAL A 18 27.61 -1.61 -16.92
N ALA A 19 27.56 -2.93 -17.07
CA ALA A 19 26.32 -3.70 -16.99
C ALA A 19 25.66 -3.58 -15.60
N VAL A 20 26.44 -3.70 -14.52
CA VAL A 20 25.95 -3.54 -13.14
C VAL A 20 25.43 -2.12 -12.89
N VAL A 21 26.12 -1.10 -13.37
CA VAL A 21 25.68 0.29 -13.23
C VAL A 21 24.40 0.55 -14.02
N VAL A 22 24.29 0.05 -15.25
CA VAL A 22 23.09 0.22 -16.08
C VAL A 22 21.89 -0.53 -15.49
N VAL A 23 22.08 -1.77 -15.04
CA VAL A 23 21.03 -2.57 -14.37
C VAL A 23 20.63 -1.92 -13.04
N GLY A 24 21.59 -1.45 -12.25
CA GLY A 24 21.32 -0.74 -11.00
C GLY A 24 20.54 0.56 -11.23
N LEU A 25 20.94 1.36 -12.23
CA LEU A 25 20.23 2.60 -12.59
C LEU A 25 18.84 2.34 -13.14
N THR A 26 18.66 1.33 -14.00
CA THR A 26 17.33 0.95 -14.49
C THR A 26 16.45 0.40 -13.39
N ALA A 27 16.99 -0.41 -12.47
CA ALA A 27 16.26 -0.86 -11.29
C ALA A 27 15.86 0.33 -10.39
N VAL A 28 16.74 1.31 -10.18
CA VAL A 28 16.44 2.54 -9.42
C VAL A 28 15.43 3.43 -10.15
N ILE A 29 15.50 3.55 -11.46
CA ILE A 29 14.56 4.35 -12.27
C ILE A 29 13.19 3.70 -12.32
N VAL A 30 13.12 2.38 -12.55
CA VAL A 30 11.88 1.58 -12.48
C VAL A 30 11.32 1.62 -11.07
N TRP A 31 12.15 1.49 -10.04
CA TRP A 31 11.74 1.68 -8.63
C TRP A 31 11.19 3.09 -8.37
N ASN A 32 11.86 4.13 -8.84
CA ASN A 32 11.45 5.52 -8.62
C ASN A 32 10.19 5.90 -9.42
N ARG A 33 10.00 5.32 -10.60
CA ARG A 33 8.84 5.55 -11.47
C ARG A 33 7.63 4.72 -11.06
N ASP A 34 7.84 3.46 -10.69
CA ASP A 34 6.76 2.48 -10.53
C ASP A 34 6.40 2.26 -9.04
N LEU A 35 7.23 2.68 -8.07
CA LEU A 35 6.95 2.55 -6.62
C LEU A 35 6.83 3.88 -5.86
N ARG A 36 6.85 5.04 -6.54
CA ARG A 36 6.59 6.36 -5.92
C ARG A 36 5.35 7.08 -6.46
N HIS A 37 4.64 6.44 -7.38
CA HIS A 37 3.42 6.97 -7.96
C HIS A 37 2.32 5.92 -7.85
N ALA A 38 1.28 6.20 -7.07
CA ALA A 38 0.08 5.37 -7.09
C ALA A 38 -0.56 5.53 -8.48
N SER A 39 -0.53 4.47 -9.28
CA SER A 39 -1.21 4.44 -10.57
C SER A 39 -1.85 3.08 -10.79
N ALA A 40 -3.04 3.07 -11.41
CA ALA A 40 -3.65 1.85 -11.94
C ALA A 40 -2.83 1.23 -13.09
N ALA A 41 -1.80 1.91 -13.59
CA ALA A 41 -0.81 1.30 -14.47
C ALA A 41 0.28 0.51 -13.71
N ASN A 42 0.40 0.68 -12.39
CA ASN A 42 1.53 0.23 -11.57
C ASN A 42 1.08 -0.56 -10.32
N ALA A 43 0.05 -1.40 -10.43
CA ALA A 43 -0.52 -2.13 -9.28
C ALA A 43 0.27 -3.37 -8.81
N GLY A 44 1.55 -3.50 -9.20
CA GLY A 44 2.37 -4.70 -9.00
C GLY A 44 2.28 -5.71 -10.16
N ILE A 45 3.16 -6.72 -10.14
CA ILE A 45 3.54 -7.54 -11.31
C ILE A 45 2.51 -8.61 -11.70
N SER A 46 1.51 -8.89 -10.85
CA SER A 46 0.63 -10.07 -11.00
C SER A 46 -0.79 -9.78 -11.49
N CYS A 47 -1.23 -8.51 -11.54
CA CYS A 47 -2.62 -8.19 -11.91
C CYS A 47 -2.75 -6.78 -12.49
N PRO A 48 -3.63 -6.54 -13.50
CA PRO A 48 -3.91 -5.21 -14.02
C PRO A 48 -4.30 -4.24 -12.91
N GLY A 49 -3.94 -2.96 -13.02
CA GLY A 49 -4.39 -2.00 -12.03
C GLY A 49 -5.77 -1.40 -12.31
N VAL A 50 -6.39 -1.68 -13.45
CA VAL A 50 -7.85 -1.58 -13.61
C VAL A 50 -8.40 -2.98 -13.89
N VAL A 51 -9.31 -3.43 -13.05
CA VAL A 51 -10.02 -4.71 -13.22
C VAL A 51 -11.48 -4.41 -13.53
N ALA A 52 -11.92 -4.83 -14.70
CA ALA A 52 -13.28 -4.62 -15.17
C ALA A 52 -14.25 -5.63 -14.53
N PRO A 53 -15.55 -5.28 -14.42
CA PRO A 53 -16.61 -6.22 -14.07
C PRO A 53 -16.63 -7.44 -14.98
N GLU A 54 -17.00 -8.61 -14.45
CA GLU A 54 -17.23 -9.79 -15.28
C GLU A 54 -18.54 -9.68 -16.07
N ASN A 55 -18.48 -9.85 -17.39
CA ASN A 55 -19.60 -9.62 -18.33
C ASN A 55 -20.85 -10.51 -18.13
N HIS A 56 -20.81 -11.48 -17.21
CA HIS A 56 -21.83 -12.53 -17.07
C HIS A 56 -22.65 -12.40 -15.79
N HIS A 57 -22.26 -11.50 -14.90
CA HIS A 57 -23.00 -11.24 -13.68
C HIS A 57 -23.78 -9.94 -13.86
N PRO A 58 -25.12 -9.96 -13.80
CA PRO A 58 -25.84 -8.71 -13.63
C PRO A 58 -25.23 -8.05 -12.40
N PRO A 59 -24.81 -6.77 -12.49
CA PRO A 59 -24.08 -6.16 -11.42
C PRO A 59 -24.89 -6.38 -10.15
N LEU A 60 -24.26 -7.02 -9.15
CA LEU A 60 -24.66 -6.75 -7.79
C LEU A 60 -24.20 -5.30 -7.58
N THR A 61 -24.92 -4.37 -8.19
CA THR A 61 -25.17 -3.04 -7.64
C THR A 61 -25.84 -3.26 -6.30
N ALA A 62 -25.08 -3.84 -5.37
CA ALA A 62 -25.31 -3.69 -3.97
C ALA A 62 -25.26 -2.17 -3.75
N LEU A 63 -26.44 -1.56 -3.64
CA LEU A 63 -26.60 -0.22 -3.10
C LEU A 63 -25.80 0.89 -3.83
N GLY A 64 -25.75 0.88 -5.16
CA GLY A 64 -25.19 2.01 -5.93
C GLY A 64 -23.67 2.12 -5.98
N VAL A 65 -22.94 1.06 -5.62
CA VAL A 65 -21.47 1.00 -5.79
C VAL A 65 -21.13 0.35 -7.12
N HIS A 66 -20.37 1.06 -7.96
CA HIS A 66 -19.91 0.61 -9.27
C HIS A 66 -18.39 0.61 -9.41
N ARG A 67 -17.72 1.52 -8.70
CA ARG A 67 -16.28 1.76 -8.81
C ARG A 67 -15.62 1.83 -7.45
N VAL A 68 -14.59 1.03 -7.25
CA VAL A 68 -13.80 0.98 -6.02
C VAL A 68 -12.36 1.38 -6.33
N ALA A 69 -11.79 2.27 -5.53
CA ALA A 69 -10.35 2.53 -5.51
C ALA A 69 -9.70 1.82 -4.32
N LEU A 70 -8.73 0.95 -4.58
CA LEU A 70 -7.90 0.28 -3.57
C LEU A 70 -6.61 1.06 -3.38
N VAL A 71 -6.42 1.68 -2.23
CA VAL A 71 -5.25 2.50 -1.92
C VAL A 71 -4.55 1.98 -0.68
N GLY A 72 -3.23 2.13 -0.61
CA GLY A 72 -2.51 1.66 0.56
C GLY A 72 -1.07 1.34 0.30
N ASP A 73 -0.48 0.62 1.23
CA ASP A 73 0.94 0.29 1.18
C ASP A 73 1.24 -1.12 0.63
N SER A 74 2.32 -1.73 1.11
CA SER A 74 2.71 -3.10 0.78
C SER A 74 1.62 -4.12 1.06
N ILE A 75 0.81 -3.98 2.12
CA ILE A 75 -0.23 -4.96 2.43
C ILE A 75 -1.37 -4.85 1.41
N MET A 76 -1.84 -3.64 1.09
CA MET A 76 -2.75 -3.41 -0.04
C MET A 76 -2.15 -3.91 -1.37
N SER A 77 -0.84 -3.74 -1.61
CA SER A 77 -0.19 -4.26 -2.81
C SER A 77 -0.35 -5.76 -2.97
N GLN A 78 -0.29 -6.51 -1.87
CA GLN A 78 -0.42 -7.97 -1.86
C GLN A 78 -1.89 -8.41 -1.93
N ALA A 79 -2.78 -7.71 -1.23
CA ALA A 79 -4.20 -8.08 -1.14
C ALA A 79 -5.03 -7.65 -2.37
N SER A 80 -4.65 -6.54 -3.02
CA SER A 80 -5.51 -5.86 -3.99
C SER A 80 -5.90 -6.68 -5.21
N CYS A 81 -5.14 -7.71 -5.59
CA CYS A 81 -5.50 -8.62 -6.68
C CYS A 81 -6.75 -9.43 -6.33
N SER A 82 -6.70 -10.18 -5.22
CA SER A 82 -7.81 -11.02 -4.78
C SER A 82 -9.05 -10.21 -4.42
N VAL A 83 -8.87 -9.00 -3.88
CA VAL A 83 -9.97 -8.06 -3.64
C VAL A 83 -10.61 -7.63 -4.96
N ALA A 84 -9.82 -7.24 -5.96
CA ALA A 84 -10.33 -6.81 -7.25
C ALA A 84 -11.04 -7.93 -8.01
N GLU A 85 -10.53 -9.16 -7.97
CA GLU A 85 -11.19 -10.35 -8.55
C GLU A 85 -12.53 -10.62 -7.86
N SER A 86 -12.57 -10.57 -6.54
CA SER A 86 -13.81 -10.77 -5.78
C SER A 86 -14.86 -9.70 -6.10
N LEU A 87 -14.44 -8.45 -6.29
CA LEU A 87 -15.30 -7.33 -6.67
C LEU A 87 -15.77 -7.45 -8.13
N ALA A 88 -14.91 -7.90 -9.04
CA ALA A 88 -15.26 -8.11 -10.44
C ALA A 88 -16.34 -9.20 -10.61
N ALA A 89 -16.25 -10.28 -9.83
CA ALA A 89 -17.24 -11.37 -9.80
C ALA A 89 -18.64 -10.92 -9.36
N VAL A 90 -18.73 -9.79 -8.64
CA VAL A 90 -20.01 -9.17 -8.24
C VAL A 90 -20.37 -7.95 -9.11
N GLY A 91 -19.62 -7.69 -10.17
CA GLY A 91 -19.92 -6.64 -11.15
C GLY A 91 -19.38 -5.26 -10.81
N ILE A 92 -18.38 -5.15 -9.92
CA ILE A 92 -17.78 -3.89 -9.49
C ILE A 92 -16.42 -3.69 -10.18
N GLN A 93 -16.22 -2.51 -10.75
CA GLN A 93 -14.93 -2.12 -11.33
C GLN A 93 -13.97 -1.69 -10.23
N THR A 94 -12.72 -2.13 -10.33
CA THR A 94 -11.70 -1.80 -9.32
C THR A 94 -10.50 -1.10 -9.94
N TYR A 95 -10.06 -0.01 -9.32
CA TYR A 95 -8.82 0.70 -9.60
C TYR A 95 -7.83 0.44 -8.46
N ARG A 96 -6.61 0.03 -8.79
CA ARG A 96 -5.60 -0.38 -7.81
C ARG A 96 -4.47 0.63 -7.80
N TYR A 97 -4.28 1.27 -6.66
CA TYR A 97 -3.28 2.29 -6.40
C TYR A 97 -2.37 1.97 -5.19
N PRO A 98 -1.93 0.72 -4.96
CA PRO A 98 -1.02 0.45 -3.85
C PRO A 98 0.38 1.02 -4.13
N VAL A 99 1.05 1.54 -3.09
CA VAL A 99 2.44 2.01 -3.18
C VAL A 99 3.25 1.46 -2.00
N PRO A 100 3.97 0.33 -2.21
CA PRO A 100 4.75 -0.32 -1.17
C PRO A 100 5.72 0.62 -0.44
N GLY A 101 5.82 0.47 0.89
CA GLY A 101 6.76 1.22 1.73
C GLY A 101 6.36 2.67 2.01
N THR A 102 5.23 3.14 1.49
CA THR A 102 4.69 4.47 1.82
C THR A 102 3.76 4.42 3.03
N GLY A 103 3.62 5.56 3.70
CA GLY A 103 2.64 5.75 4.77
C GLY A 103 2.06 7.15 4.73
N LEU A 104 1.08 7.43 5.58
CA LEU A 104 0.36 8.71 5.55
C LEU A 104 1.24 9.94 5.85
N LEU A 105 2.41 9.72 6.47
CA LEU A 105 3.37 10.78 6.80
C LEU A 105 4.60 10.83 5.89
N THR A 106 4.93 9.77 5.15
CA THR A 106 6.19 9.67 4.37
C THR A 106 6.05 8.85 3.10
N GLY A 107 6.93 9.12 2.13
CA GLY A 107 7.05 8.36 0.88
C GLY A 107 6.16 8.90 -0.24
N LEU A 108 4.89 9.22 0.06
CA LEU A 108 3.94 9.83 -0.87
C LEU A 108 2.99 10.79 -0.13
N ASP A 109 2.64 11.91 -0.75
CA ASP A 109 1.56 12.77 -0.24
C ASP A 109 0.19 12.19 -0.64
N TRP A 110 -0.26 11.23 0.16
CA TRP A 110 -1.50 10.49 -0.08
C TRP A 110 -2.75 11.36 -0.18
N VAL A 111 -2.81 12.49 0.53
CA VAL A 111 -3.98 13.39 0.46
C VAL A 111 -4.05 14.07 -0.90
N SER A 112 -2.93 14.60 -1.38
CA SER A 112 -2.85 15.21 -2.72
C SER A 112 -3.08 14.18 -3.81
N HIS A 113 -2.53 12.96 -3.65
CA HIS A 113 -2.69 11.88 -4.61
C HIS A 113 -4.13 11.36 -4.66
N MET A 114 -4.79 11.22 -3.51
CA MET A 114 -6.20 10.83 -3.44
C MET A 114 -7.11 11.83 -4.16
N LYS A 115 -6.86 13.14 -4.01
CA LYS A 115 -7.59 14.16 -4.77
C LYS A 115 -7.41 14.02 -6.28
N GLN A 116 -6.30 13.46 -6.76
CA GLN A 116 -6.11 13.17 -8.18
C GLN A 116 -6.95 11.95 -8.59
N ILE A 117 -6.86 10.84 -7.84
CA ILE A 117 -7.66 9.61 -8.07
C ILE A 117 -9.16 9.93 -8.11
N LEU A 118 -9.66 10.69 -7.13
CA LEU A 118 -11.08 11.05 -7.03
C LEU A 118 -11.56 11.88 -8.23
N ARG A 119 -10.68 12.69 -8.83
CA ARG A 119 -10.99 13.48 -10.02
C ARG A 119 -10.87 12.70 -11.33
N SER A 120 -9.97 11.71 -11.41
CA SER A 120 -9.76 10.94 -12.63
C SER A 120 -10.75 9.80 -12.78
N ASP A 121 -10.98 9.06 -11.69
CA ASP A 121 -11.66 7.76 -11.77
C ASP A 121 -13.06 7.78 -11.17
N HIS A 122 -13.38 8.81 -10.38
CA HIS A 122 -14.66 8.98 -9.70
C HIS A 122 -15.14 7.68 -9.02
N PRO A 123 -14.36 7.12 -8.08
CA PRO A 123 -14.78 5.92 -7.36
C PRO A 123 -15.97 6.26 -6.44
N ASP A 124 -16.90 5.33 -6.28
CA ASP A 124 -17.98 5.44 -5.30
C ASP A 124 -17.48 5.09 -3.90
N VAL A 125 -16.45 4.23 -3.84
CA VAL A 125 -15.85 3.73 -2.60
C VAL A 125 -14.33 3.78 -2.70
N VAL A 126 -13.67 4.20 -1.63
CA VAL A 126 -12.23 4.07 -1.42
C VAL A 126 -11.98 3.10 -0.29
N VAL A 127 -11.23 2.04 -0.57
CA VAL A 127 -10.76 1.08 0.44
C VAL A 127 -9.29 1.35 0.69
N ALA A 128 -8.96 1.74 1.92
CA ALA A 128 -7.62 2.15 2.31
C ALA A 128 -7.02 1.26 3.38
N GLU A 129 -5.74 0.92 3.22
CA GLU A 129 -4.98 0.11 4.15
C GLU A 129 -3.58 0.71 4.33
N PHE A 130 -3.20 0.98 5.58
CA PHE A 130 -1.86 1.45 5.92
C PHE A 130 -1.43 0.93 7.29
N VAL A 131 -0.24 0.34 7.38
CA VAL A 131 0.28 -0.30 8.60
C VAL A 131 1.29 0.52 9.39
N GLY A 132 1.48 1.80 9.05
CA GLY A 132 2.41 2.68 9.79
C GLY A 132 3.80 2.83 9.17
N ASN A 133 3.98 2.50 7.89
CA ASN A 133 5.27 2.69 7.21
C ASN A 133 5.76 4.14 7.38
N TYR A 134 6.98 4.27 7.90
CA TYR A 134 7.58 5.56 8.22
C TYR A 134 9.06 5.59 7.81
N PHE A 135 9.31 5.12 6.58
CA PHE A 135 10.63 5.03 5.97
C PHE A 135 10.90 6.27 5.10
N GLY A 136 12.00 6.98 5.36
CA GLY A 136 12.39 8.19 4.63
C GLY A 136 12.72 9.37 5.55
N PRO A 137 12.81 10.60 5.01
CA PRO A 137 12.95 11.79 5.84
C PRO A 137 11.76 11.88 6.78
N ARG A 138 12.02 11.86 8.09
CA ARG A 138 10.96 11.94 9.09
C ARG A 138 10.15 13.22 8.89
N ALA A 139 8.83 13.09 8.99
CA ALA A 139 7.95 14.24 9.11
C ALA A 139 8.42 15.11 10.27
N ARG A 140 8.21 16.42 10.15
CA ARG A 140 8.65 17.39 11.14
C ARG A 140 7.45 18.08 11.76
N THR A 141 7.57 18.38 13.04
CA THR A 141 6.66 19.27 13.76
C THR A 141 6.78 20.71 13.22
N ALA A 142 5.86 21.60 13.62
CA ALA A 142 5.85 22.99 13.16
C ALA A 142 7.12 23.77 13.54
N ASP A 143 7.75 23.42 14.66
CA ASP A 143 9.05 23.95 15.11
C ASP A 143 10.27 23.25 14.43
N GLY A 144 10.02 22.37 13.47
CA GLY A 144 11.04 21.74 12.64
C GLY A 144 11.72 20.51 13.24
N ARG A 145 11.31 20.02 14.42
CA ARG A 145 11.87 18.79 15.01
C ARG A 145 11.34 17.54 14.29
N PRO A 146 12.14 16.48 14.14
CA PRO A 146 11.66 15.24 13.56
C PRO A 146 10.67 14.56 14.51
N ILE A 147 9.52 14.14 13.98
CA ILE A 147 8.54 13.32 14.69
C ILE A 147 9.10 11.91 14.84
N VAL A 148 9.13 11.40 16.08
CA VAL A 148 9.66 10.09 16.44
C VAL A 148 8.59 9.03 16.14
N ALA A 149 8.96 7.93 15.48
CA ALA A 149 8.04 6.82 15.23
C ALA A 149 7.41 6.32 16.55
N ASP A 150 6.13 5.93 16.50
CA ASP A 150 5.37 5.38 17.64
C ASP A 150 5.20 6.31 18.85
N SER A 151 5.65 7.58 18.75
CA SER A 151 5.38 8.59 19.76
C SER A 151 3.92 9.08 19.72
N PRO A 152 3.40 9.66 20.81
CA PRO A 152 2.09 10.32 20.78
C PRO A 152 1.97 11.36 19.66
N GLU A 153 3.03 12.12 19.38
CA GLU A 153 3.08 13.09 18.29
C GLU A 153 2.98 12.43 16.91
N PHE A 154 3.56 11.24 16.74
CA PHE A 154 3.41 10.44 15.52
C PHE A 154 1.98 9.97 15.34
N LEU A 155 1.36 9.40 16.38
CA LEU A 155 -0.02 8.93 16.33
C LEU A 155 -0.99 10.07 16.02
N ASP A 156 -0.80 11.24 16.64
CA ASP A 156 -1.62 12.42 16.38
C ASP A 156 -1.45 12.93 14.94
N ALA A 157 -0.20 13.12 14.48
CA ALA A 157 0.07 13.54 13.11
C ALA A 157 -0.48 12.56 12.07
N TRP A 158 -0.36 11.26 12.34
CA TRP A 158 -0.91 10.21 11.50
C TRP A 158 -2.44 10.28 11.43
N ASN A 159 -3.10 10.41 12.58
CA ASN A 159 -4.57 10.54 12.65
C ASN A 159 -5.07 11.81 11.95
N GLN A 160 -4.34 12.91 12.02
CA GLN A 160 -4.65 14.12 11.26
C GLN A 160 -4.57 13.87 9.74
N ARG A 161 -3.58 13.13 9.27
CA ARG A 161 -3.48 12.75 7.84
C ARG A 161 -4.56 11.78 7.41
N ALA A 162 -4.93 10.82 8.26
CA ALA A 162 -6.04 9.92 8.01
C ALA A 162 -7.36 10.70 7.84
N ARG A 163 -7.68 11.61 8.78
CA ARG A 163 -8.84 12.50 8.66
C ARG A 163 -8.82 13.35 7.39
N ALA A 164 -7.68 13.94 7.04
CA ALA A 164 -7.55 14.72 5.82
C ALA A 164 -7.76 13.89 4.54
N LEU A 165 -7.38 12.61 4.55
CA LEU A 165 -7.66 11.67 3.47
C LEU A 165 -9.16 11.38 3.38
N SER A 166 -9.79 11.02 4.50
CA SER A 166 -11.23 10.77 4.60
C SER A 166 -12.07 11.97 4.18
N ASP A 167 -11.69 13.17 4.61
CA ASP A 167 -12.37 14.41 4.22
C ASP A 167 -12.30 14.63 2.71
N ALA A 168 -11.16 14.33 2.07
CA ALA A 168 -11.04 14.44 0.62
C ALA A 168 -11.98 13.44 -0.10
N VAL A 169 -12.07 12.20 0.39
CA VAL A 169 -12.95 11.15 -0.15
C VAL A 169 -14.41 11.55 -0.02
N ARG A 170 -14.85 11.96 1.17
CA ARG A 170 -16.23 12.39 1.42
C ARG A 170 -16.61 13.65 0.65
N ALA A 171 -15.70 14.62 0.54
CA ALA A 171 -15.94 15.83 -0.25
C ALA A 171 -16.13 15.54 -1.75
N ALA A 172 -15.61 14.42 -2.24
CA ALA A 172 -15.85 13.94 -3.61
C ALA A 172 -17.14 13.12 -3.75
N GLY A 173 -17.90 12.91 -2.67
CA GLY A 173 -19.13 12.11 -2.66
C GLY A 173 -18.91 10.60 -2.56
N ALA A 174 -17.67 10.16 -2.33
CA ALA A 174 -17.32 8.76 -2.17
C ALA A 174 -17.35 8.32 -0.69
N GLN A 175 -17.49 7.02 -0.45
CA GLN A 175 -17.41 6.42 0.88
C GLN A 175 -16.00 5.94 1.20
N MET A 176 -15.55 6.13 2.43
CA MET A 176 -14.24 5.69 2.90
C MET A 176 -14.35 4.42 3.74
N TYR A 177 -13.54 3.41 3.42
CA TYR A 177 -13.42 2.15 4.15
C TYR A 177 -11.97 1.93 4.58
N TRP A 178 -11.70 1.98 5.88
CA TRP A 178 -10.39 1.67 6.44
C TRP A 178 -10.29 0.19 6.78
N VAL A 179 -9.29 -0.48 6.23
CA VAL A 179 -9.01 -1.90 6.49
C VAL A 179 -8.01 -2.00 7.64
N SER A 180 -8.30 -2.85 8.62
CA SER A 180 -7.35 -3.13 9.69
C SER A 180 -6.13 -3.85 9.13
N PRO A 181 -4.93 -3.60 9.68
CA PRO A 181 -3.80 -4.49 9.45
C PRO A 181 -4.16 -5.92 9.87
N PRO A 182 -3.59 -6.96 9.23
CA PRO A 182 -3.65 -8.31 9.76
C PRO A 182 -2.97 -8.37 11.14
N PRO A 183 -3.25 -9.38 11.97
CA PRO A 183 -2.45 -9.64 13.16
C PRO A 183 -0.99 -9.85 12.74
N MET A 184 -0.09 -8.98 13.18
CA MET A 184 1.33 -9.05 12.81
C MET A 184 2.19 -9.14 14.09
N PRO A 185 2.97 -10.21 14.28
CA PRO A 185 3.83 -10.35 15.46
C PRO A 185 5.09 -9.48 15.41
N SER A 186 5.34 -8.77 14.30
CA SER A 186 6.55 -7.96 14.12
C SER A 186 6.52 -6.67 14.93
N SER A 187 7.62 -6.38 15.62
CA SER A 187 7.79 -5.15 16.39
C SER A 187 7.78 -3.87 15.54
N VAL A 188 8.04 -3.97 14.23
CA VAL A 188 7.97 -2.85 13.27
C VAL A 188 6.52 -2.38 13.06
N PHE A 189 5.53 -3.22 13.36
CA PHE A 189 4.11 -2.91 13.25
C PHE A 189 3.42 -2.82 14.61
N ARG A 190 4.18 -2.60 15.69
CA ARG A 190 3.66 -2.55 17.06
C ARG A 190 2.50 -1.56 17.22
N SER A 191 2.59 -0.43 16.52
CA SER A 191 1.56 0.62 16.56
C SER A 191 0.46 0.45 15.53
N ALA A 192 0.54 -0.52 14.61
CA ALA A 192 -0.44 -0.66 13.52
C ALA A 192 -1.87 -0.82 14.05
N ARG A 193 -2.05 -1.51 15.18
CA ARG A 193 -3.34 -1.57 15.88
C ARG A 193 -3.81 -0.21 16.40
N GLN A 194 -2.93 0.57 17.03
CA GLN A 194 -3.27 1.90 17.54
C GLN A 194 -3.60 2.88 16.41
N LEU A 195 -2.90 2.77 15.28
CA LEU A 195 -3.22 3.54 14.07
C LEU A 195 -4.61 3.19 13.55
N PHE A 196 -4.97 1.91 13.54
CA PHE A 196 -6.31 1.47 13.14
C PHE A 196 -7.42 1.94 14.11
N GLU A 197 -7.15 1.95 15.41
CA GLU A 197 -8.07 2.56 16.40
C GLU A 197 -8.31 4.05 16.09
N GLY A 198 -7.27 4.75 15.63
CA GLY A 198 -7.38 6.12 15.09
C GLY A 198 -8.31 6.21 13.88
N TYR A 199 -8.20 5.31 12.91
CA TYR A 199 -9.10 5.27 11.74
C TYR A 199 -10.55 4.99 12.13
N ALA A 200 -10.76 4.04 13.05
CA ALA A 200 -12.08 3.66 13.52
C ALA A 200 -12.82 4.78 14.27
N SER A 201 -12.11 5.82 14.70
CA SER A 201 -12.68 6.99 15.37
C SER A 201 -13.11 8.12 14.40
N ILE A 202 -12.90 7.96 13.09
CA ILE A 202 -13.23 9.01 12.11
C ILE A 202 -14.73 8.95 11.77
N ASP A 203 -15.47 9.97 12.18
CA ASP A 203 -16.92 10.06 11.96
C ASP A 203 -17.28 10.05 10.47
N GLY A 204 -18.19 9.15 10.09
CA GLY A 204 -18.70 9.00 8.73
C GLY A 204 -17.90 8.05 7.84
N ASP A 205 -16.81 7.49 8.36
CA ASP A 205 -16.06 6.43 7.68
C ASP A 205 -16.53 5.04 8.12
N HIS A 206 -16.23 4.04 7.30
CA HIS A 206 -16.46 2.63 7.60
C HIS A 206 -15.14 1.93 7.94
N VAL A 207 -15.21 0.85 8.72
CA VAL A 207 -14.06 0.01 9.04
C VAL A 207 -14.29 -1.44 8.65
N LEU A 208 -13.27 -2.06 8.09
CA LEU A 208 -13.22 -3.48 7.77
C LEU A 208 -12.14 -4.13 8.64
N ASN A 209 -12.56 -4.93 9.61
CA ASN A 209 -11.63 -5.65 10.47
C ASN A 209 -11.19 -6.95 9.78
N SER A 210 -10.00 -6.92 9.19
CA SER A 210 -9.37 -8.12 8.59
C SER A 210 -8.95 -9.11 9.67
N GLY A 211 -8.62 -8.64 10.87
CA GLY A 211 -8.20 -9.46 12.00
C GLY A 211 -9.24 -10.51 12.41
N THR A 212 -10.53 -10.20 12.38
CA THR A 212 -11.58 -11.19 12.72
C THR A 212 -11.75 -12.30 11.69
N VAL A 213 -11.24 -12.11 10.46
CA VAL A 213 -11.30 -13.10 9.37
C VAL A 213 -9.97 -13.87 9.25
N LEU A 214 -8.86 -13.21 9.58
CA LEU A 214 -7.50 -13.74 9.46
C LEU A 214 -6.91 -14.25 10.79
N ALA A 215 -7.62 -14.04 11.91
CA ALA A 215 -7.30 -14.62 13.20
C ALA A 215 -8.28 -15.74 13.57
N GLY A 216 -7.79 -16.76 14.29
CA GLY A 216 -8.61 -17.78 14.93
C GLY A 216 -9.55 -17.16 15.97
N SER A 217 -10.45 -17.96 16.55
CA SER A 217 -11.42 -17.51 17.56
C SER A 217 -10.78 -16.92 18.84
N ASP A 218 -9.47 -17.05 18.97
CA ASP A 218 -8.58 -16.61 20.03
C ASP A 218 -7.71 -15.40 19.64
N GLY A 219 -7.85 -14.84 18.42
CA GLY A 219 -7.12 -13.65 17.97
C GLY A 219 -5.68 -13.91 17.49
N ASN A 220 -5.27 -15.18 17.40
CA ASN A 220 -3.98 -15.62 16.84
C ASN A 220 -4.07 -15.81 15.32
N GLU A 221 -2.96 -15.68 14.58
CA GLU A 221 -2.91 -15.91 13.12
C GLU A 221 -3.59 -17.25 12.73
N VAL A 222 -4.41 -17.25 11.67
CA VAL A 222 -4.85 -18.50 11.02
C VAL A 222 -3.70 -19.06 10.17
N ILE A 223 -2.59 -19.46 10.80
CA ILE A 223 -1.68 -20.43 10.18
C ILE A 223 -2.24 -21.81 10.50
N ARG A 224 -3.26 -22.23 9.75
CA ARG A 224 -3.34 -23.67 9.46
C ARG A 224 -2.25 -23.95 8.45
N LEU A 225 -1.07 -24.28 8.97
CA LEU A 225 -0.09 -25.07 8.24
C LEU A 225 -0.87 -26.19 7.55
N PHE A 226 -0.94 -26.14 6.22
CA PHE A 226 -0.91 -27.36 5.45
C PHE A 226 0.41 -28.02 5.82
N ALA A 227 0.40 -28.76 6.93
CA ALA A 227 1.27 -29.89 7.11
C ALA A 227 0.88 -30.85 5.97
N LEU A 228 1.50 -30.61 4.82
CA LEU A 228 1.70 -31.62 3.80
C LEU A 228 2.37 -32.77 4.55
N ASN A 229 1.56 -33.78 4.82
CA ASN A 229 1.99 -35.05 5.36
C ASN A 229 2.88 -35.69 4.30
N TRP A 230 4.18 -35.45 4.39
CA TRP A 230 5.22 -36.15 3.62
C TRP A 230 5.94 -37.11 4.57
N GLY A 231 5.66 -38.40 4.41
CA GLY A 231 6.37 -39.56 4.98
C GLY A 231 5.87 -39.95 6.38
N ALA A 232 5.53 -41.21 6.67
CA ALA A 232 5.85 -42.49 6.05
C ALA A 232 4.64 -43.44 6.13
#